data_AF-A0AAV1K196-F1
#
_entry.id   AF-A0AAV1K196-F1
#
_cell.length_a   1.000
_cell.length_b   1.000
_cell.length_c   1.000
_cell.angle_alpha   90.00
_cell.angle_beta   90.00
_cell.angle_gamma   90.00
#
_symmetry.space_group_name_H-M   'P 1'
#
loop_
_entity.id
_entity.type
_entity.pdbx_description
1 polymer ?
#
loop_
_entity_poly.entity_id
_entity_poly.type
_entity_poly.pdbx_seq_one_letter_code
_entity_poly.pdbx_strand_id
1 'polypeptide(L)'
;MCVAKNKQSSRLFASGMTRWMRYQILLLHNRQRDNVAMGLEPGQPQATNMRKMYWDYELEEMAELWARQCQKRHDECRNTIRFNVLQNIDVRPVVPRVTEAQILADAVGGWFSGSRSLQPDHVWSFRLSNCSAPGGCNAHWYSTAAWASTWRLGCSQALCTSKRRSCVHFRKRRTPPTPTDTLQVTRTSTITENLLRRTKFTTPRSTKFEDFNVSIDTSLKESPLHRGIFELGDQEERRKQSQILAFTICNYGPAGNIEGFPIYEAGPSCSNCPHGTQCGDRTHRALCSVLGDPECTKLNN
;
A
#
# COMPACT_ATOMS: atom_id res chain seq x y z
N MET A 1 17.72 -0.75 -2.78
CA MET A 1 18.40 -0.19 -1.59
C MET A 1 17.40 -0.16 -0.43
N CYS A 2 17.45 -1.15 0.47
CA CYS A 2 16.65 -1.14 1.71
C CYS A 2 17.11 0.06 2.55
N VAL A 3 16.24 1.04 2.76
CA VAL A 3 16.64 2.29 3.41
C VAL A 3 16.92 2.03 4.89
N ALA A 4 18.05 2.54 5.38
CA ALA A 4 18.43 2.41 6.78
C ALA A 4 17.40 3.04 7.72
N LYS A 5 17.15 2.38 8.84
CA LYS A 5 16.41 2.92 9.99
C LYS A 5 16.87 4.36 10.26
N ASN A 6 15.92 5.30 10.31
CA ASN A 6 16.11 6.74 10.54
C ASN A 6 16.56 7.63 9.36
N LYS A 7 16.75 7.10 8.14
CA LYS A 7 16.89 7.98 6.96
C LYS A 7 15.51 8.40 6.47
N GLN A 8 15.16 9.67 6.64
CA GLN A 8 13.96 10.28 6.08
C GLN A 8 14.32 11.36 5.05
N SER A 9 13.40 11.63 4.13
CA SER A 9 13.57 12.70 3.15
C SER A 9 13.57 14.07 3.85
N SER A 10 14.41 15.00 3.39
CA SER A 10 14.32 16.41 3.82
C SER A 10 13.02 17.09 3.39
N ARG A 11 12.27 16.46 2.48
CA ARG A 11 10.95 16.92 2.03
C ARG A 11 9.81 16.44 2.91
N LEU A 12 10.07 15.51 3.82
CA LEU A 12 9.06 14.96 4.72
C LEU A 12 8.58 16.06 5.66
N PHE A 13 7.26 16.19 5.77
CA PHE A 13 6.60 17.14 6.64
C PHE A 13 5.94 16.42 7.83
N ALA A 14 5.08 15.44 7.56
CA ALA A 14 4.46 14.59 8.58
C ALA A 14 4.26 13.16 8.05
N SER A 15 4.27 12.15 8.94
CA SER A 15 3.95 10.76 8.57
C SER A 15 3.21 9.99 9.66
N GLY A 16 2.71 8.83 9.26
CA GLY A 16 2.12 7.81 10.11
C GLY A 16 0.61 7.68 9.91
N MET A 17 0.02 6.69 10.60
CA MET A 17 -1.42 6.45 10.58
C MET A 17 -2.02 6.62 11.98
N THR A 18 -3.18 7.26 12.03
CA THR A 18 -4.04 7.20 13.23
C THR A 18 -4.84 5.91 13.22
N ARG A 19 -5.41 5.54 14.37
CA ARG A 19 -6.32 4.40 14.47
C ARG A 19 -7.50 4.52 13.49
N TRP A 20 -8.08 5.71 13.43
CA TRP A 20 -9.19 5.99 12.51
C TRP A 20 -8.76 5.79 11.04
N MET A 21 -7.56 6.23 10.66
CA MET A 21 -7.07 6.03 9.28
C MET A 21 -6.89 4.55 8.94
N ARG A 22 -6.37 3.73 9.87
CA ARG A 22 -6.23 2.27 9.70
C ARG A 22 -7.60 1.62 9.48
N TYR A 23 -8.57 1.96 10.32
CA TYR A 23 -9.93 1.46 10.21
C TYR A 23 -10.56 1.86 8.87
N GLN A 24 -10.48 3.14 8.49
CA GLN A 24 -11.08 3.62 7.24
C GLN A 24 -10.49 2.94 6.02
N ILE A 25 -9.17 2.85 5.92
CA ILE A 25 -8.55 2.26 4.74
C ILE A 25 -8.83 0.75 4.67
N LEU A 26 -8.84 0.04 5.81
CA LEU A 26 -9.20 -1.38 5.85
C LEU A 26 -10.65 -1.61 5.43
N LEU A 27 -11.57 -0.79 5.96
CA LEU A 27 -13.00 -0.83 5.62
C LEU A 27 -13.21 -0.59 4.13
N LEU A 28 -12.54 0.41 3.55
CA LEU A 28 -12.64 0.73 2.13
C LEU A 28 -12.15 -0.44 1.25
N HIS A 29 -11.05 -1.10 1.63
CA HIS A 29 -10.57 -2.28 0.90
C HIS A 29 -11.56 -3.44 0.98
N ASN A 30 -12.01 -3.80 2.18
CA ASN A 30 -12.95 -4.90 2.37
C ASN A 30 -14.29 -4.62 1.67
N ARG A 31 -14.80 -3.39 1.73
CA ARG A 31 -16.02 -3.00 1.00
C ARG A 31 -15.86 -3.18 -0.50
N GLN A 32 -14.74 -2.77 -1.09
CA GLN A 32 -14.52 -2.96 -2.52
C GLN A 32 -14.33 -4.43 -2.90
N ARG A 33 -13.63 -5.21 -2.08
CA ARG A 33 -13.51 -6.66 -2.28
C ARG A 33 -14.85 -7.37 -2.18
N ASP A 34 -15.73 -6.95 -1.26
CA ASP A 34 -17.08 -7.47 -1.10
C ASP A 34 -17.96 -7.14 -2.32
N ASN A 35 -17.85 -5.91 -2.86
CA ASN A 35 -18.50 -5.53 -4.11
C ASN A 35 -18.03 -6.40 -5.30
N VAL A 36 -16.72 -6.64 -5.42
CA VAL A 36 -16.15 -7.55 -6.43
C VAL A 36 -16.70 -8.96 -6.25
N ALA A 37 -16.69 -9.47 -5.01
CA ALA A 37 -17.17 -10.82 -4.72
C ALA A 37 -18.65 -11.02 -5.06
N MET A 38 -19.49 -10.00 -4.82
CA MET A 38 -20.90 -9.98 -5.21
C MET A 38 -21.15 -9.68 -6.69
N GLY A 39 -20.12 -9.34 -7.47
CA GLY A 39 -20.27 -8.96 -8.88
C GLY A 39 -20.94 -7.59 -9.07
N LEU A 40 -20.86 -6.72 -8.06
CA LEU A 40 -21.32 -5.33 -8.14
C LEU A 40 -20.26 -4.39 -8.74
N GLU A 41 -19.00 -4.83 -8.82
CA GLU A 41 -17.93 -4.07 -9.45
C GLU A 41 -18.07 -4.14 -10.99
N PRO A 42 -18.23 -2.99 -11.69
CA PRO A 42 -18.47 -3.00 -13.13
C PRO A 42 -17.36 -3.68 -13.94
N GLY A 43 -17.76 -4.57 -14.84
CA GLY A 43 -16.84 -5.26 -15.75
C GLY A 43 -16.08 -6.42 -15.10
N GLN A 44 -16.45 -6.84 -13.89
CA GLN A 44 -15.75 -7.89 -13.15
C GLN A 44 -16.71 -9.02 -12.75
N PRO A 45 -16.32 -10.30 -12.91
CA PRO A 45 -17.12 -11.43 -12.47
C PRO A 45 -17.15 -11.53 -10.93
N GLN A 46 -18.18 -12.20 -10.40
CA GLN A 46 -18.27 -12.59 -9.00
C GLN A 46 -17.07 -13.45 -8.57
N ALA A 47 -16.71 -13.43 -7.29
CA ALA A 47 -15.58 -14.17 -6.75
C ALA A 47 -16.02 -15.23 -5.73
N THR A 48 -15.60 -16.47 -5.94
CA THR A 48 -15.96 -17.62 -5.10
C THR A 48 -15.14 -17.70 -3.80
N ASN A 49 -13.92 -17.16 -3.80
CA ASN A 49 -12.88 -17.43 -2.80
C ASN A 49 -12.25 -16.15 -2.19
N MET A 50 -12.91 -14.99 -2.32
CA MET A 50 -12.37 -13.70 -1.92
C MET A 50 -12.21 -13.59 -0.40
N ARG A 51 -10.97 -13.51 0.11
CA ARG A 51 -10.73 -13.37 1.56
C ARG A 51 -11.01 -11.96 2.08
N LYS A 52 -11.48 -11.86 3.32
CA LYS A 52 -11.47 -10.62 4.10
C LYS A 52 -10.03 -10.24 4.47
N MET A 53 -9.68 -8.96 4.31
CA MET A 53 -8.39 -8.42 4.74
C MET A 53 -8.41 -8.04 6.22
N TYR A 54 -7.27 -8.20 6.88
CA TYR A 54 -7.01 -7.79 8.25
C TYR A 54 -5.75 -6.93 8.30
N TRP A 55 -5.73 -6.01 9.27
CA TRP A 55 -4.59 -5.13 9.44
C TRP A 55 -3.34 -5.90 9.86
N ASP A 56 -2.19 -5.42 9.39
CA ASP A 56 -0.88 -5.98 9.70
C ASP A 56 0.12 -4.86 9.99
N TYR A 57 0.52 -4.77 11.26
CA TYR A 57 1.39 -3.69 11.75
C TYR A 57 2.83 -3.78 11.21
N GLU A 58 3.33 -4.99 10.90
CA GLU A 58 4.64 -5.14 10.26
C GLU A 58 4.62 -4.52 8.85
N LEU A 59 3.53 -4.76 8.10
CA LEU A 59 3.35 -4.17 6.77
C LEU A 59 3.16 -2.65 6.81
N GLU A 60 2.47 -2.13 7.81
CA GLU A 60 2.34 -0.68 8.05
C GLU A 60 3.69 -0.04 8.34
N GLU A 61 4.52 -0.62 9.22
CA GLU A 61 5.83 -0.08 9.56
C GLU A 61 6.72 0.02 8.32
N MET A 62 6.73 -1.03 7.49
CA MET A 62 7.45 -1.05 6.22
C MET A 62 6.90 -0.01 5.23
N ALA A 63 5.57 0.17 5.17
CA ALA A 63 4.95 1.19 4.33
C ALA A 63 5.32 2.62 4.80
N GLU A 64 5.40 2.85 6.11
CA GLU A 64 5.79 4.15 6.68
C GLU A 64 7.25 4.49 6.36
N LEU A 65 8.17 3.53 6.52
CA LEU A 65 9.58 3.71 6.19
C LEU A 65 9.77 4.15 4.73
N TRP A 66 8.97 3.59 3.82
CA TRP A 66 8.99 3.97 2.41
C TRP A 66 8.30 5.32 2.14
N ALA A 67 7.16 5.59 2.79
CA ALA A 67 6.43 6.85 2.66
C ALA A 67 7.30 8.05 3.02
N ARG A 68 8.11 7.91 4.07
CA ARG A 68 9.05 8.92 4.56
C ARG A 68 10.17 9.28 3.57
N GLN A 69 10.33 8.52 2.49
CA GLN A 69 11.29 8.83 1.43
C GLN A 69 10.77 9.85 0.41
N CYS A 70 9.46 10.07 0.33
CA CYS A 70 8.82 11.01 -0.60
C CYS A 70 9.17 10.74 -2.09
N GLN A 71 9.23 9.44 -2.45
CA GLN A 71 9.57 8.95 -3.79
C GLN A 71 8.37 8.24 -4.42
N LYS A 72 7.99 8.63 -5.64
CA LYS A 72 6.94 7.95 -6.42
C LYS A 72 7.55 6.79 -7.21
N ARG A 73 8.01 5.75 -6.50
CA ARG A 73 8.49 4.48 -7.07
C ARG A 73 8.28 3.36 -6.07
N HIS A 74 8.25 2.12 -6.55
CA HIS A 74 8.12 0.96 -5.69
C HIS A 74 9.37 0.72 -4.84
N ASP A 75 9.16 0.21 -3.64
CA ASP A 75 10.21 -0.33 -2.80
C ASP A 75 10.71 -1.68 -3.37
N GLU A 76 12.03 -1.84 -3.42
CA GLU A 76 12.70 -3.08 -3.85
C GLU A 76 12.73 -4.12 -2.71
N CYS A 77 12.62 -3.70 -1.45
CA CYS A 77 12.98 -4.49 -0.27
C CYS A 77 11.87 -4.47 0.79
N ARG A 78 10.72 -5.04 0.43
CA ARG A 78 9.48 -5.02 1.23
C ARG A 78 9.00 -6.38 1.71
N ASN A 79 9.67 -7.46 1.32
CA ASN A 79 9.28 -8.81 1.73
C ASN A 79 9.55 -9.01 3.22
N THR A 80 8.64 -9.72 3.88
CA THR A 80 8.78 -10.10 5.28
C THR A 80 9.26 -11.54 5.38
N ILE A 81 9.60 -12.00 6.59
CA ILE A 81 9.88 -13.41 6.84
C ILE A 81 8.61 -14.27 6.66
N ARG A 82 7.43 -13.69 6.87
CA ARG A 82 6.14 -14.41 6.78
C ARG A 82 5.68 -14.61 5.33
N PHE A 83 5.91 -13.64 4.46
CA PHE A 83 5.49 -13.71 3.06
C PHE A 83 6.12 -12.60 2.20
N ASN A 84 6.15 -12.85 0.89
CA ASN A 84 6.40 -11.84 -0.13
C ASN A 84 5.29 -10.77 -0.10
N VAL A 85 5.62 -9.53 -0.50
CA VAL A 85 4.73 -8.37 -0.36
C VAL A 85 4.58 -7.60 -1.67
N LEU A 86 3.32 -7.33 -2.06
CA LEU A 86 2.98 -6.37 -3.11
C LEU A 86 2.77 -4.97 -2.53
N GLN A 87 2.76 -3.95 -3.40
CA GLN A 87 2.62 -2.57 -2.98
C GLN A 87 1.81 -1.74 -3.97
N ASN A 88 0.85 -0.99 -3.46
CA ASN A 88 0.23 0.11 -4.20
C ASN A 88 0.71 1.44 -3.62
N ILE A 89 0.91 2.42 -4.52
CA ILE A 89 1.36 3.76 -4.17
C ILE A 89 0.43 4.76 -4.85
N ASP A 90 -0.14 5.66 -4.06
CA ASP A 90 -0.89 6.80 -4.53
C ASP A 90 -0.19 8.09 -4.07
N VAL A 91 -0.09 9.06 -4.98
CA VAL A 91 0.53 10.36 -4.70
C VAL A 91 -0.37 11.45 -5.22
N ARG A 92 -0.90 12.27 -4.31
CA ARG A 92 -1.85 13.34 -4.64
C ARG A 92 -1.44 14.68 -4.04
N PRO A 93 -1.71 15.79 -4.73
CA PRO A 93 -1.56 17.10 -4.12
C PRO A 93 -2.61 17.30 -3.03
N VAL A 94 -2.18 17.84 -1.89
CA VAL A 94 -3.07 18.30 -0.84
C VAL A 94 -3.54 19.70 -1.21
N VAL A 95 -4.83 19.84 -1.46
CA VAL A 95 -5.48 21.12 -1.76
C VAL A 95 -6.24 21.64 -0.54
N PRO A 96 -6.53 22.96 -0.45
CA PRO A 96 -7.37 23.48 0.62
C PRO A 96 -8.72 22.75 0.70
N ARG A 97 -9.20 22.48 1.91
CA ARG A 97 -10.49 21.80 2.21
C ARG A 97 -10.55 20.30 1.90
N VAL A 98 -9.47 19.67 1.43
CA VAL A 98 -9.42 18.20 1.38
C VAL A 98 -9.33 17.64 2.80
N THR A 99 -10.06 16.57 3.08
CA THR A 99 -9.99 15.85 4.36
C THR A 99 -9.15 14.58 4.21
N GLU A 100 -8.63 14.06 5.32
CA GLU A 100 -7.95 12.77 5.32
C GLU A 100 -8.86 11.65 4.82
N ALA A 101 -10.16 11.70 5.15
CA ALA A 101 -11.15 10.75 4.64
C ALA A 101 -11.15 10.71 3.11
N GLN A 102 -11.17 11.89 2.49
CA GLN A 102 -11.18 12.01 1.04
C GLN A 102 -9.89 11.47 0.43
N ILE A 103 -8.72 11.79 1.01
CA ILE A 103 -7.43 11.29 0.51
C ILE A 103 -7.37 9.76 0.55
N LEU A 104 -7.82 9.14 1.66
CA LEU A 104 -7.83 7.68 1.79
C LEU A 104 -8.84 7.05 0.82
N ALA A 105 -10.05 7.60 0.70
CA ALA A 105 -11.07 7.12 -0.22
C ALA A 105 -10.63 7.22 -1.68
N ASP A 106 -10.02 8.34 -2.06
CA ASP A 106 -9.50 8.57 -3.42
C ASP A 106 -8.36 7.62 -3.78
N ALA A 107 -7.48 7.30 -2.82
CA ALA A 107 -6.40 6.34 -3.03
C ALA A 107 -6.95 4.93 -3.30
N VAL A 108 -7.84 4.44 -2.43
CA VAL A 108 -8.44 3.10 -2.58
C VAL A 108 -9.32 3.03 -3.83
N GLY A 109 -10.18 4.02 -4.06
CA GLY A 109 -11.00 4.11 -5.27
C GLY A 109 -10.17 4.19 -6.53
N GLY A 110 -9.05 4.91 -6.50
CA GLY A 110 -8.07 4.96 -7.59
C GLY A 110 -7.47 3.61 -7.92
N TRP A 111 -7.09 2.82 -6.91
CA TRP A 111 -6.58 1.46 -7.12
C TRP A 111 -7.63 0.53 -7.70
N PHE A 112 -8.86 0.58 -7.19
CA PHE A 112 -9.95 -0.27 -7.68
C PHE A 112 -10.48 0.16 -9.06
N SER A 113 -10.32 1.42 -9.46
CA SER A 113 -10.77 1.91 -10.79
C SER A 113 -10.18 1.14 -11.98
N GLY A 114 -9.09 0.39 -11.77
CA GLY A 114 -8.52 -0.51 -12.76
C GLY A 114 -9.41 -1.67 -13.18
N SER A 115 -10.43 -2.01 -12.39
CA SER A 115 -11.46 -3.02 -12.69
C SER A 115 -12.12 -2.79 -14.05
N ARG A 116 -12.46 -1.54 -14.36
CA ARG A 116 -13.22 -1.15 -15.57
C ARG A 116 -12.46 -1.39 -16.86
N SER A 117 -11.13 -1.38 -16.79
CA SER A 117 -10.25 -1.53 -17.95
C SER A 117 -9.69 -2.95 -18.07
N LEU A 118 -9.83 -3.77 -17.02
CA LEU A 118 -9.38 -5.16 -17.04
C LEU A 118 -10.51 -6.05 -17.56
N GLN A 119 -10.29 -6.70 -18.69
CA GLN A 119 -11.28 -7.65 -19.23
C GLN A 119 -11.49 -8.84 -18.27
N PRO A 120 -12.72 -9.36 -18.14
CA PRO A 120 -13.03 -10.52 -17.29
C PRO A 120 -12.11 -11.73 -17.53
N ASP A 121 -11.72 -12.00 -18.77
CA ASP A 121 -10.85 -13.15 -19.11
C ASP A 121 -9.46 -13.05 -18.46
N HIS A 122 -8.98 -11.84 -18.21
CA HIS A 122 -7.69 -11.60 -17.54
C HIS A 122 -7.75 -11.80 -16.03
N VAL A 123 -8.95 -11.94 -15.45
CA VAL A 123 -9.13 -12.33 -14.04
C VAL A 123 -8.72 -13.79 -13.85
N TRP A 124 -8.98 -14.66 -14.81
CA TRP A 124 -8.67 -16.10 -14.74
C TRP A 124 -7.20 -16.43 -14.96
N SER A 125 -6.51 -15.67 -15.81
CA SER A 125 -5.10 -15.86 -16.11
C SER A 125 -4.38 -14.53 -16.10
N PHE A 126 -3.88 -14.17 -14.91
CA PHE A 126 -3.16 -12.92 -14.72
C PHE A 126 -1.86 -12.92 -15.54
N ARG A 127 -1.63 -11.83 -16.28
CA ARG A 127 -0.34 -11.54 -16.91
C ARG A 127 0.02 -10.09 -16.66
N LEU A 128 1.29 -9.83 -16.34
CA LEU A 128 1.76 -8.46 -16.11
C LEU A 128 1.57 -7.58 -17.36
N SER A 129 1.75 -8.15 -18.56
CA SER A 129 1.54 -7.47 -19.84
C SER A 129 0.09 -6.98 -20.02
N ASN A 130 -0.89 -7.75 -19.55
CA ASN A 130 -2.32 -7.43 -19.69
C ASN A 130 -2.71 -6.21 -18.86
N CYS A 131 -1.94 -5.92 -17.81
CA CYS A 131 -2.12 -4.75 -16.95
C CYS A 131 -1.20 -3.57 -17.34
N SER A 132 -0.35 -3.75 -18.36
CA SER A 132 0.68 -2.81 -18.83
C SER A 132 0.35 -2.29 -20.23
N ALA A 133 -0.86 -1.76 -20.44
CA ALA A 133 -1.20 -1.15 -21.72
C ALA A 133 -0.56 0.26 -21.87
N PRO A 134 -0.22 0.72 -23.09
CA PRO A 134 0.43 2.02 -23.35
C PRO A 134 -0.36 3.25 -22.87
N GLY A 135 -1.66 3.08 -22.57
CA GLY A 135 -2.56 4.13 -22.05
C GLY A 135 -2.64 4.22 -20.52
N GLY A 136 -1.84 3.44 -19.77
CA GLY A 136 -1.84 3.46 -18.32
C GLY A 136 -3.08 2.77 -17.74
N CYS A 137 -3.04 1.45 -17.64
CA CYS A 137 -4.12 0.71 -17.02
C CYS A 137 -3.90 0.68 -15.50
N ASN A 138 -4.85 1.23 -14.72
CA ASN A 138 -4.89 1.08 -13.26
C ASN A 138 -5.08 -0.39 -12.82
N ALA A 139 -5.22 -1.32 -13.78
CA ALA A 139 -5.43 -2.75 -13.55
C ALA A 139 -4.34 -3.42 -12.70
N HIS A 140 -3.10 -2.95 -12.73
CA HIS A 140 -2.04 -3.49 -11.87
C HIS A 140 -2.25 -3.12 -10.39
N TRP A 141 -2.84 -1.96 -10.10
CA TRP A 141 -3.27 -1.61 -8.74
C TRP A 141 -4.49 -2.41 -8.31
N TYR A 142 -5.45 -2.57 -9.22
CA TYR A 142 -6.66 -3.36 -8.98
C TYR A 142 -6.32 -4.82 -8.66
N SER A 143 -5.55 -5.50 -9.52
CA SER A 143 -5.12 -6.89 -9.31
C SER A 143 -4.39 -7.07 -7.98
N THR A 144 -3.55 -6.12 -7.57
CA THR A 144 -2.88 -6.13 -6.27
C THR A 144 -3.89 -6.07 -5.11
N ALA A 145 -4.89 -5.19 -5.17
CA ALA A 145 -5.85 -4.98 -4.08
C ALA A 145 -6.99 -6.03 -4.05
N ALA A 146 -7.36 -6.57 -5.22
CA ALA A 146 -8.44 -7.52 -5.41
C ALA A 146 -7.99 -8.99 -5.38
N TRP A 147 -6.69 -9.26 -5.19
CA TRP A 147 -6.18 -10.63 -5.16
C TRP A 147 -6.82 -11.46 -4.04
N ALA A 148 -7.46 -12.59 -4.36
CA ALA A 148 -8.30 -13.34 -3.43
C ALA A 148 -7.52 -13.90 -2.23
N SER A 149 -6.32 -14.41 -2.47
CA SER A 149 -5.49 -15.02 -1.42
C SER A 149 -4.73 -14.01 -0.56
N THR A 150 -4.71 -12.72 -0.93
CA THR A 150 -4.14 -11.64 -0.13
C THR A 150 -5.12 -11.24 0.97
N TRP A 151 -4.71 -11.32 2.23
CA TRP A 151 -5.58 -11.10 3.39
C TRP A 151 -4.94 -10.27 4.51
N ARG A 152 -3.68 -9.82 4.34
CA ARG A 152 -2.98 -8.90 5.23
C ARG A 152 -2.74 -7.58 4.51
N LEU A 153 -3.10 -6.49 5.18
CA LEU A 153 -2.96 -5.13 4.67
C LEU A 153 -2.26 -4.27 5.72
N GLY A 154 -1.24 -3.53 5.33
CA GLY A 154 -0.66 -2.48 6.17
C GLY A 154 -0.30 -1.28 5.31
N CYS A 155 -0.75 -0.10 5.71
CA CYS A 155 -0.56 1.12 4.94
C CYS A 155 -0.01 2.25 5.79
N SER A 156 0.62 3.23 5.15
CA SER A 156 1.01 4.48 5.79
C SER A 156 0.83 5.67 4.86
N GLN A 157 0.64 6.84 5.46
CA GLN A 157 0.65 8.12 4.77
C GLN A 157 1.85 8.97 5.18
N ALA A 158 2.41 9.70 4.23
CA ALA A 158 3.35 10.78 4.49
C ALA A 158 3.00 12.02 3.67
N LEU A 159 3.09 13.20 4.29
CA LEU A 159 3.01 14.48 3.61
C LEU A 159 4.41 14.96 3.29
N CYS A 160 4.63 15.35 2.04
CA CYS A 160 5.92 15.81 1.58
C CYS A 160 5.79 17.06 0.73
N THR A 161 6.72 18.00 0.85
CA THR A 161 6.80 19.14 -0.07
C THR A 161 7.10 18.66 -1.49
N SER A 162 6.52 19.29 -2.52
CA SER A 162 6.84 18.97 -3.92
C SER A 162 8.31 19.27 -4.24
N LYS A 163 8.90 18.54 -5.21
CA LYS A 163 10.25 18.88 -5.68
C LYS A 163 10.16 20.25 -6.36
N ARG A 164 10.88 21.25 -5.86
CA ARG A 164 11.11 22.48 -6.64
C ARG A 164 11.80 22.07 -7.93
N ARG A 165 11.26 22.46 -9.09
CA ARG A 165 12.00 22.34 -10.35
C ARG A 165 13.26 23.18 -10.16
N SER A 166 14.42 22.55 -10.02
CA SER A 166 15.66 23.33 -10.07
C SER A 166 15.78 23.83 -11.51
N CYS A 167 15.49 25.10 -11.74
CA CYS A 167 15.88 25.78 -12.98
C CYS A 167 17.39 25.99 -12.96
N VAL A 168 18.17 24.91 -12.84
CA VAL A 168 19.57 24.93 -13.22
C VAL A 168 19.52 24.71 -14.72
N HIS A 169 19.71 25.77 -15.49
CA HIS A 169 19.98 25.65 -16.91
C HIS A 169 21.06 24.58 -17.07
N PHE A 170 20.70 23.45 -17.67
CA PHE A 170 21.65 22.40 -17.99
C PHE A 170 22.54 22.92 -19.11
N ARG A 171 23.52 23.77 -18.75
CA ARG A 171 24.61 24.12 -19.64
C ARG A 171 25.40 22.83 -19.81
N LYS A 172 25.19 22.13 -20.94
CA LYS A 172 26.06 21.02 -21.37
C LYS A 172 27.50 21.51 -21.25
N ARG A 173 28.23 21.07 -20.21
CA ARG A 173 29.69 21.20 -20.21
C ARG A 173 30.18 20.36 -21.37
N ARG A 174 30.78 21.01 -22.37
CA ARG A 174 31.56 20.32 -23.41
C ARG A 174 32.70 19.61 -22.68
N THR A 175 32.73 18.29 -22.73
CA THR A 175 33.87 17.47 -22.33
C THR A 175 35.03 17.75 -23.29
N PRO A 176 36.19 18.23 -22.82
CA PRO A 176 37.41 18.20 -23.61
C PRO A 176 37.87 16.73 -23.79
N PRO A 177 38.57 16.39 -24.88
CA PRO A 177 39.01 15.02 -25.13
C PRO A 177 40.06 14.58 -24.10
N THR A 178 39.90 13.36 -23.59
CA THR A 178 40.85 12.64 -22.73
C THR A 178 42.11 12.23 -23.50
N PRO A 179 43.32 12.45 -22.97
CA PRO A 179 44.48 11.68 -23.37
C PRO A 179 44.48 10.32 -22.67
N THR A 180 44.83 9.29 -23.42
CA THR A 180 45.24 7.95 -22.97
C THR A 180 46.39 8.05 -21.95
N ASP A 181 46.34 7.31 -20.83
CA ASP A 181 47.15 6.09 -20.70
C ASP A 181 47.00 5.35 -19.34
N THR A 182 47.27 4.05 -19.43
CA THR A 182 47.68 3.07 -18.40
C THR A 182 46.69 2.56 -17.34
N LEU A 183 46.37 1.27 -17.51
CA LEU A 183 45.85 0.33 -16.53
C LEU A 183 46.86 0.07 -15.41
N GLN A 184 46.42 0.14 -14.15
CA GLN A 184 46.98 -0.70 -13.10
C GLN A 184 45.88 -1.41 -12.31
N VAL A 185 46.01 -2.73 -12.31
CA VAL A 185 45.18 -3.70 -11.61
C VAL A 185 45.50 -3.67 -10.13
N THR A 186 44.49 -3.54 -9.28
CA THR A 186 44.57 -3.97 -7.88
C THR A 186 43.33 -4.82 -7.54
N ARG A 187 43.56 -6.12 -7.35
CA ARG A 187 42.59 -7.05 -6.77
C ARG A 187 42.59 -6.83 -5.26
N THR A 188 41.42 -6.63 -4.66
CA THR A 188 41.22 -6.88 -3.23
C THR A 188 39.98 -7.75 -3.04
N SER A 189 40.21 -8.84 -2.31
CA SER A 189 39.33 -9.97 -2.05
C SER A 189 38.09 -9.61 -1.24
N THR A 190 36.96 -10.20 -1.62
CA THR A 190 35.73 -10.24 -0.82
C THR A 190 35.90 -11.19 0.37
N ILE A 191 35.75 -10.67 1.59
CA ILE A 191 35.45 -11.50 2.77
C ILE A 191 33.92 -11.54 2.90
N THR A 192 33.34 -12.71 2.68
CA THR A 192 31.94 -13.00 2.97
C THR A 192 31.78 -13.24 4.46
N GLU A 193 31.39 -12.22 5.23
CA GLU A 193 30.82 -12.43 6.55
C GLU A 193 29.29 -12.49 6.46
N ASN A 194 28.76 -13.64 6.88
CA ASN A 194 27.34 -13.94 6.98
C ASN A 194 26.65 -12.98 7.97
N LEU A 195 25.86 -12.05 7.43
CA LEU A 195 25.00 -11.10 8.15
C LEU A 195 23.75 -11.76 8.79
N LEU A 196 23.91 -12.95 9.38
CA LEU A 196 22.85 -13.68 10.08
C LEU A 196 23.06 -13.74 11.60
N ARG A 197 23.51 -12.64 12.21
CA ARG A 197 23.43 -12.47 13.67
C ARG A 197 23.19 -11.01 14.04
N ARG A 198 21.92 -10.61 14.13
CA ARG A 198 21.36 -9.72 15.16
C ARG A 198 19.95 -9.26 14.79
N THR A 199 18.96 -10.14 14.99
CA THR A 199 17.61 -9.69 15.31
C THR A 199 17.23 -10.33 16.64
N LYS A 200 17.30 -9.53 17.71
CA LYS A 200 16.52 -9.83 18.92
C LYS A 200 15.07 -9.60 18.52
N PHE A 201 14.39 -10.67 18.09
CA PHE A 201 12.95 -10.65 17.88
C PHE A 201 12.29 -10.34 19.22
N THR A 202 11.82 -9.11 19.38
CA THR A 202 10.68 -8.85 20.25
C THR A 202 9.49 -9.53 19.61
N THR A 203 9.10 -10.67 20.15
CA THR A 203 7.81 -11.32 19.85
C THR A 203 6.70 -10.27 19.94
N PRO A 204 5.88 -10.05 18.88
CA PRO A 204 4.73 -9.19 19.00
C PRO A 204 3.75 -9.84 19.97
N ARG A 205 3.56 -9.20 21.14
CA ARG A 205 2.52 -9.54 22.10
C ARG A 205 1.19 -9.06 21.54
N SER A 206 0.59 -9.82 20.61
CA SER A 206 -0.86 -9.93 20.41
C SER A 206 -1.17 -10.80 19.19
N THR A 207 -1.74 -11.99 19.43
CA THR A 207 -2.47 -12.80 18.45
C THR A 207 -3.95 -12.39 18.38
N LYS A 208 -4.36 -11.32 19.07
CA LYS A 208 -5.75 -10.86 19.03
C LYS A 208 -5.95 -9.98 17.81
N PHE A 209 -6.89 -10.39 16.95
CA PHE A 209 -7.54 -9.50 15.99
C PHE A 209 -8.00 -8.25 16.77
N GLU A 210 -7.40 -7.11 16.46
CA GLU A 210 -7.82 -5.86 17.08
C GLU A 210 -9.12 -5.40 16.42
N ASP A 211 -10.18 -5.39 17.20
CA ASP A 211 -11.38 -4.65 16.86
C ASP A 211 -11.05 -3.16 17.05
N PHE A 212 -10.97 -2.41 15.95
CA PHE A 212 -10.70 -0.98 15.99
C PHE A 212 -11.77 -0.19 16.77
N ASN A 213 -12.92 -0.79 17.09
CA ASN A 213 -13.96 -0.20 17.92
C ASN A 213 -13.70 -0.22 19.42
N VAL A 214 -12.70 -0.96 19.94
CA VAL A 214 -12.54 -1.14 21.40
C VAL A 214 -11.09 -0.95 21.86
N SER A 215 -10.69 0.31 22.07
CA SER A 215 -9.81 0.72 23.18
C SER A 215 -9.59 2.23 23.15
N ILE A 216 -9.94 2.93 24.21
CA ILE A 216 -9.57 4.34 24.38
C ILE A 216 -8.09 4.33 24.79
N ASP A 217 -7.20 4.51 23.81
CA ASP A 217 -5.78 4.79 24.09
C ASP A 217 -5.61 6.31 24.22
N THR A 218 -5.09 6.74 25.37
CA THR A 218 -4.79 8.12 25.75
C THR A 218 -3.66 8.77 24.92
N SER A 219 -3.05 8.03 24.00
CA SER A 219 -2.14 8.56 22.98
C SER A 219 -2.88 8.78 21.64
N LEU A 220 -3.77 9.76 21.57
CA LEU A 220 -4.38 10.18 20.30
C LEU A 220 -3.30 10.77 19.38
N LYS A 221 -2.65 9.93 18.57
CA LYS A 221 -1.83 10.41 17.45
C LYS A 221 -2.77 11.08 16.46
N GLU A 222 -2.63 12.40 16.29
CA GLU A 222 -3.34 13.18 15.28
C GLU A 222 -2.91 12.78 13.85
N SER A 223 -3.80 13.02 12.88
CA SER A 223 -3.53 12.68 11.48
C SER A 223 -2.40 13.53 10.91
N PRO A 224 -1.65 13.01 9.92
CA PRO A 224 -0.56 13.77 9.30
C PRO A 224 -1.03 15.10 8.68
N LEU A 225 -2.23 15.16 8.11
CA LEU A 225 -2.76 16.38 7.50
C LEU A 225 -3.25 17.37 8.57
N HIS A 226 -3.81 16.93 9.70
CA HIS A 226 -4.05 17.80 10.85
C HIS A 226 -2.75 18.39 11.43
N ARG A 227 -1.76 17.53 11.75
CA ARG A 227 -0.43 17.97 12.21
C ARG A 227 0.23 18.95 11.24
N GLY A 228 0.04 18.71 9.95
CA GLY A 228 0.59 19.57 8.91
C GLY A 228 -0.12 20.92 8.72
N ILE A 229 -1.41 21.04 9.04
CA ILE A 229 -2.16 22.28 8.87
C ILE A 229 -1.83 23.29 10.00
N PHE A 230 -1.61 22.84 11.23
CA PHE A 230 -1.35 23.73 12.38
C PHE A 230 0.01 24.46 12.34
N GLU A 231 1.01 23.89 11.66
CA GLU A 231 2.32 24.55 11.50
C GLU A 231 2.33 25.62 10.39
N LEU A 232 1.27 25.69 9.57
CA LEU A 232 1.14 26.63 8.45
C LEU A 232 0.32 27.86 8.88
N GLY A 233 0.96 28.77 9.60
CA GLY A 233 0.42 30.09 9.97
C GLY A 233 0.13 31.04 8.79
N ASP A 234 -0.18 32.30 9.14
CA ASP A 234 -1.08 33.27 8.48
C ASP A 234 -0.98 33.54 6.96
N GLN A 235 -2.08 34.09 6.42
CA GLN A 235 -2.54 34.04 5.01
C GLN A 235 -1.63 34.63 3.90
N GLU A 236 -0.43 35.13 4.20
CA GLU A 236 0.48 35.77 3.22
C GLU A 236 1.51 34.78 2.60
N GLU A 237 1.80 33.67 3.28
CA GLU A 237 2.69 32.58 2.82
C GLU A 237 2.02 31.64 1.79
N ARG A 238 0.70 31.74 1.60
CA ARG A 238 -0.08 30.89 0.67
C ARG A 238 0.36 31.01 -0.80
N ARG A 239 1.05 32.10 -1.16
CA ARG A 239 1.53 32.36 -2.54
C ARG A 239 2.93 31.81 -2.85
N LYS A 240 3.73 31.40 -1.85
CA LYS A 240 5.08 30.83 -2.06
C LYS A 240 5.20 29.33 -1.75
N GLN A 241 4.10 28.70 -1.33
CA GLN A 241 4.11 27.33 -0.82
C GLN A 241 4.44 26.30 -1.90
N SER A 242 5.50 25.53 -1.64
CA SER A 242 5.76 24.30 -2.39
C SER A 242 4.60 23.34 -2.15
N GLN A 243 3.83 23.01 -3.20
CA GLN A 243 2.66 22.13 -3.14
C GLN A 243 2.93 20.90 -2.27
N ILE A 244 2.15 20.68 -1.21
CA ILE A 244 2.26 19.48 -0.38
C ILE A 244 1.65 18.30 -1.14
N LEU A 245 2.33 17.16 -1.12
CA LEU A 245 1.92 15.90 -1.71
C LEU A 245 1.69 14.88 -0.60
N ALA A 246 0.51 14.26 -0.59
CA ALA A 246 0.22 13.09 0.22
C ALA A 246 0.68 11.83 -0.53
N PHE A 247 1.59 11.08 0.09
CA PHE A 247 2.04 9.76 -0.33
C PHE A 247 1.31 8.72 0.50
N THR A 248 0.39 7.98 -0.10
CA THR A 248 -0.30 6.84 0.54
C THR A 248 0.27 5.56 -0.03
N ILE A 249 0.89 4.74 0.82
CA ILE A 249 1.49 3.46 0.44
C ILE A 249 0.78 2.36 1.20
N CYS A 250 0.34 1.32 0.49
CA CYS A 250 -0.20 0.10 1.08
C CYS A 250 0.65 -1.09 0.65
N ASN A 251 1.00 -1.93 1.61
CA ASN A 251 1.66 -3.20 1.45
C ASN A 251 0.64 -4.33 1.66
N TYR A 252 0.72 -5.36 0.81
CA TYR A 252 -0.26 -6.43 0.70
C TYR A 252 0.41 -7.80 0.83
N GLY A 253 -0.16 -8.64 1.69
CA GLY A 253 0.39 -9.95 2.03
C GLY A 253 -0.64 -11.07 2.13
N PRO A 254 -0.30 -12.32 1.79
CA PRO A 254 0.82 -12.71 0.93
C PRO A 254 0.76 -12.03 -0.45
N ALA A 255 1.89 -11.96 -1.17
CA ALA A 255 1.92 -11.36 -2.49
C ALA A 255 1.05 -12.12 -3.50
N GLY A 256 0.27 -11.36 -4.27
CA GLY A 256 -0.46 -11.82 -5.43
C GLY A 256 0.27 -11.53 -6.74
N ASN A 257 -0.51 -11.23 -7.79
CA ASN A 257 -0.02 -10.91 -9.13
C ASN A 257 0.96 -11.97 -9.67
N ILE A 258 0.62 -13.23 -9.41
CA ILE A 258 1.41 -14.38 -9.84
C ILE A 258 1.01 -14.69 -11.27
N GLU A 259 1.98 -14.73 -12.17
CA GLU A 259 1.73 -14.96 -13.59
C GLU A 259 1.09 -16.34 -13.83
N GLY A 260 0.03 -16.36 -14.64
CA GLY A 260 -0.76 -17.55 -14.95
C GLY A 260 -1.81 -17.91 -13.90
N PHE A 261 -1.78 -17.33 -12.70
CA PHE A 261 -2.79 -17.56 -11.66
C PHE A 261 -3.95 -16.57 -11.79
N PRO A 262 -5.15 -16.94 -11.30
CA PRO A 262 -6.27 -16.01 -11.29
C PRO A 262 -6.08 -14.94 -10.20
N ILE A 263 -6.60 -13.72 -10.45
CA ILE A 263 -6.73 -12.70 -9.40
C ILE A 263 -7.65 -13.21 -8.30
N TYR A 264 -8.76 -13.82 -8.71
CA TYR A 264 -9.69 -14.56 -7.87
C TYR A 264 -10.43 -15.57 -8.74
N GLU A 265 -11.00 -16.60 -8.12
CA GLU A 265 -11.75 -17.62 -8.85
C GLU A 265 -13.16 -17.12 -9.13
N ALA A 266 -13.54 -17.02 -10.39
CA ALA A 266 -14.86 -16.50 -10.74
C ALA A 266 -15.98 -17.53 -10.60
N GLY A 267 -17.13 -17.06 -10.11
CA GLY A 267 -18.29 -17.89 -9.81
C GLY A 267 -19.09 -17.35 -8.63
N PRO A 268 -20.14 -18.06 -8.19
CA PRO A 268 -21.02 -17.59 -7.13
C PRO A 268 -20.25 -17.22 -5.86
N SER A 269 -20.59 -16.08 -5.25
CA SER A 269 -19.93 -15.62 -4.03
C SER A 269 -19.89 -16.72 -2.97
N CYS A 270 -18.73 -16.88 -2.32
CA CYS A 270 -18.52 -17.83 -1.24
C CYS A 270 -18.67 -19.33 -1.58
N SER A 271 -18.80 -19.70 -2.86
CA SER A 271 -18.91 -21.12 -3.23
C SER A 271 -17.60 -21.89 -3.07
N ASN A 272 -16.45 -21.22 -2.91
CA ASN A 272 -15.15 -21.85 -2.74
C ASN A 272 -14.27 -21.12 -1.70
N CYS A 273 -14.82 -20.83 -0.52
CA CYS A 273 -14.02 -20.20 0.54
C CYS A 273 -12.81 -21.06 0.94
N PRO A 274 -11.60 -20.47 1.05
CA PRO A 274 -10.40 -21.23 1.41
C PRO A 274 -10.50 -21.92 2.78
N HIS A 275 -9.73 -23.00 2.97
CA HIS A 275 -9.71 -23.74 4.23
C HIS A 275 -9.39 -22.83 5.44
N GLY A 276 -10.12 -23.03 6.55
CA GLY A 276 -10.00 -22.21 7.76
C GLY A 276 -10.68 -20.84 7.67
N THR A 277 -11.56 -20.65 6.68
CA THR A 277 -12.39 -19.44 6.53
C THR A 277 -13.86 -19.80 6.35
N GLN A 278 -14.75 -18.84 6.61
CA GLN A 278 -16.19 -18.96 6.42
C GLN A 278 -16.76 -17.67 5.85
N CYS A 279 -17.86 -17.80 5.12
CA CYS A 279 -18.65 -16.69 4.62
C CYS A 279 -19.75 -16.30 5.62
N GLY A 280 -20.43 -15.17 5.38
CA GLY A 280 -21.55 -14.72 6.22
C GLY A 280 -21.13 -13.83 7.40
N ASP A 281 -20.02 -13.10 7.26
CA ASP A 281 -19.75 -11.94 8.10
C ASP A 281 -20.89 -10.92 7.99
N ARG A 282 -21.26 -10.29 9.12
CA ARG A 282 -22.27 -9.24 9.19
C ARG A 282 -21.92 -8.00 8.37
N THR A 283 -20.64 -7.65 8.30
CA THR A 283 -20.19 -6.40 7.65
C THR A 283 -19.87 -6.61 6.17
N HIS A 284 -19.32 -7.79 5.82
CA HIS A 284 -18.89 -8.13 4.47
C HIS A 284 -19.30 -9.57 4.11
N ARG A 285 -20.58 -9.74 3.79
CA ARG A 285 -21.23 -11.05 3.67
C ARG A 285 -20.65 -11.94 2.57
N ALA A 286 -20.01 -11.38 1.54
CA ALA A 286 -19.46 -12.12 0.41
C ALA A 286 -17.96 -12.41 0.56
N LEU A 287 -17.35 -12.03 1.68
CA LEU A 287 -15.95 -12.30 1.97
C LEU A 287 -15.77 -13.53 2.86
N CYS A 288 -14.74 -14.31 2.55
CA CYS A 288 -14.27 -15.42 3.35
C CYS A 288 -13.43 -14.90 4.51
N SER A 289 -14.03 -14.86 5.69
CA SER A 289 -13.42 -14.39 6.94
C SER A 289 -12.80 -15.54 7.72
N VAL A 290 -11.75 -15.30 8.50
CA VAL A 290 -11.13 -16.36 9.31
C VAL A 290 -12.09 -16.88 10.37
N LEU A 291 -11.98 -18.17 10.72
CA LEU A 291 -12.77 -18.75 11.81
C LEU A 291 -12.48 -18.00 13.13
N GLY A 292 -13.53 -17.62 13.86
CA GLY A 292 -13.42 -16.85 15.10
C GLY A 292 -13.30 -15.33 14.89
N ASP A 293 -13.50 -14.83 13.67
CA ASP A 293 -13.70 -13.38 13.46
C ASP A 293 -14.91 -12.91 14.30
N PRO A 294 -14.76 -11.87 15.15
CA PRO A 294 -15.84 -11.35 15.99
C PRO A 294 -17.04 -10.84 15.17
N GLU A 295 -16.82 -10.43 13.92
CA GLU A 295 -17.90 -9.94 13.04
C GLU A 295 -18.70 -11.10 12.42
N CYS A 296 -18.14 -12.32 12.39
CA CYS A 296 -18.84 -13.55 11.99
C CYS A 296 -19.72 -14.16 13.10
N THR A 297 -19.50 -13.82 14.37
CA THR A 297 -20.01 -14.63 15.50
C THR A 297 -21.46 -14.35 15.94
N LYS A 298 -22.30 -13.73 15.10
CA LYS A 298 -23.67 -13.39 15.55
C LYS A 298 -24.73 -13.48 14.43
N LEU A 299 -24.95 -14.66 13.87
CA LEU A 299 -26.19 -14.96 13.11
C LEU A 299 -27.04 -16.07 13.74
N ASN A 300 -26.79 -16.41 15.01
CA ASN A 300 -27.66 -17.28 15.79
C ASN A 300 -28.34 -16.42 16.87
N ASN A 301 -29.51 -15.87 16.53
CA ASN A 301 -30.58 -15.50 17.46
C ASN A 301 -31.89 -15.64 16.69
#